data_AF-A0A527ZE58-F1
#
_entry.id   AF-A0A527ZE58-F1
#
_cell.length_a   1.000
_cell.length_b   1.000
_cell.length_c   1.000
_cell.angle_alpha   90.00
_cell.angle_beta   90.00
_cell.angle_gamma   90.00
#
_symmetry.space_group_name_H-M   'P 1'
#
loop_
_entity.id
_entity.type
_entity.pdbx_description
1 polymer ?
#
loop_
_entity_poly.entity_id
_entity_poly.type
_entity_poly.pdbx_seq_one_letter_code
_entity_poly.pdbx_strand_id
1 'polypeptide(L)'
;SGTAYDHLQGKLDCDYEYLGERALKNMERPVRLYRPLLEVTTARTASPRPALPDRPSIAVLPFNAMSADPEQDFFSDGLTEDITSALSKLKGFFVIARNTM
;
A
#
# COMPACT_ATOMS: atom_id res chain seq x y z
N SER A 1 4.02 -6.25 21.44
CA SER A 1 3.53 -4.98 20.87
C SER A 1 2.20 -5.28 20.20
N GLY A 2 1.08 -4.79 20.75
CA GLY A 2 -0.29 -5.00 20.24
C GLY A 2 -0.84 -3.80 19.46
N THR A 3 -0.09 -2.70 19.39
CA THR A 3 -0.55 -1.41 18.85
C THR A 3 -0.80 -1.43 17.34
N ALA A 4 -0.12 -2.29 16.58
CA ALA A 4 -0.41 -2.47 15.16
C ALA A 4 -1.75 -3.17 14.90
N TYR A 5 -2.19 -4.06 15.82
CA TYR A 5 -3.50 -4.72 15.75
C TYR A 5 -4.61 -3.72 16.10
N ASP A 6 -4.42 -2.95 17.18
CA ASP A 6 -5.40 -1.97 17.67
C ASP A 6 -5.68 -0.86 16.63
N HIS A 7 -4.70 -0.51 15.78
CA HIS A 7 -4.88 0.48 14.70
C HIS A 7 -5.54 -0.07 13.42
N LEU A 8 -5.55 -1.40 13.22
CA LEU A 8 -6.22 -2.04 12.08
C LEU A 8 -7.69 -2.35 12.38
N GLN A 9 -8.03 -2.57 13.65
CA GLN A 9 -9.37 -2.85 14.11
C GLN A 9 -10.26 -1.60 13.94
N GLY A 10 -11.13 -1.63 12.92
CA GLY A 10 -12.04 -0.53 12.56
C GLY A 10 -11.70 0.22 11.27
N LYS A 11 -10.57 -0.07 10.61
CA LYS A 11 -10.22 0.52 9.29
C LYS A 11 -10.33 -0.46 8.12
N LEU A 12 -10.36 -1.76 8.39
CA LEU A 12 -10.62 -2.79 7.38
C LEU A 12 -11.86 -3.59 7.79
N ASP A 13 -12.85 -3.67 6.90
CA ASP A 13 -13.99 -4.58 6.99
C ASP A 13 -13.55 -6.01 6.63
N CYS A 14 -12.72 -6.62 7.48
CA CYS A 14 -12.40 -8.03 7.37
C CYS A 14 -12.25 -8.68 8.75
N ASP A 15 -12.61 -9.95 8.83
CA ASP A 15 -12.37 -10.76 10.03
C ASP A 15 -10.88 -11.10 10.14
N TYR A 16 -10.41 -11.45 11.34
CA TYR A 16 -9.01 -11.79 11.59
C TYR A 16 -8.90 -13.13 12.33
N GLU A 17 -8.08 -14.03 11.82
CA GLU A 17 -7.71 -15.30 12.45
C GLU A 17 -6.44 -15.13 13.28
N TYR A 18 -6.47 -15.52 14.56
CA TYR A 18 -5.29 -15.49 15.43
C TYR A 18 -4.39 -16.70 15.19
N LEU A 19 -3.12 -16.44 14.84
CA LEU A 19 -2.12 -17.45 14.47
C LEU A 19 -1.10 -17.74 15.58
N GLY A 20 -1.30 -17.21 16.78
CA GLY A 20 -0.43 -17.44 17.94
C GLY A 20 0.72 -16.44 18.07
N GLU A 21 1.60 -16.69 19.02
CA GLU A 21 2.75 -15.83 19.33
C GLU A 21 4.04 -16.38 18.69
N ARG A 22 4.80 -15.54 17.98
CA ARG A 22 6.16 -15.90 17.52
C ARG A 22 7.21 -14.92 18.03
N ALA A 23 8.34 -15.49 18.45
CA ALA A 23 9.58 -14.74 18.62
C ALA A 23 10.15 -14.39 17.23
N LEU A 24 10.29 -13.10 16.95
CA LEU A 24 10.92 -12.59 15.73
C LEU A 24 12.39 -12.29 16.02
N LYS A 25 13.26 -12.50 15.03
CA LYS A 25 14.73 -12.43 15.16
C LYS A 25 15.30 -11.10 15.68
N ASN A 26 14.48 -10.07 15.90
CA ASN A 26 14.92 -8.76 16.36
C ASN A 26 13.97 -8.12 17.39
N MET A 27 13.21 -8.93 18.12
CA MET A 27 12.28 -8.44 19.15
C MET A 27 12.43 -9.25 20.44
N GLU A 28 12.70 -8.55 21.53
CA GLU A 28 12.89 -9.13 22.87
C GLU A 28 11.62 -9.76 23.45
N ARG A 29 10.45 -9.47 22.88
CA ARG A 29 9.15 -10.01 23.33
C ARG A 29 8.43 -10.69 22.16
N PRO A 30 7.80 -11.85 22.39
CA PRO A 30 7.04 -12.54 21.35
C PRO A 30 5.89 -11.67 20.82
N VAL A 31 5.65 -11.76 19.51
CA VAL A 31 4.64 -10.97 18.80
C VAL A 31 3.46 -11.85 18.44
N ARG A 32 2.24 -11.36 18.66
CA ARG A 32 0.98 -11.98 18.26
C ARG A 32 0.78 -11.83 16.75
N LEU A 33 0.64 -12.94 16.02
CA LEU A 33 0.32 -12.95 14.60
C LEU A 33 -1.18 -13.07 14.37
N TYR A 34 -1.70 -12.29 13.43
CA TYR A 34 -3.07 -12.35 12.95
C TYR A 34 -3.06 -12.43 11.43
N ARG A 35 -3.99 -13.21 10.86
CA ARG A 35 -4.23 -13.30 9.42
C ARG A 35 -5.60 -12.68 9.11
N PRO A 36 -5.68 -11.65 8.26
CA PRO A 36 -6.97 -11.13 7.81
C PRO A 36 -7.65 -12.13 6.87
N LEU A 37 -8.92 -12.42 7.13
CA LEU A 37 -9.84 -13.14 6.26
C LEU A 37 -10.54 -12.13 5.36
N LEU A 38 -9.84 -11.69 4.31
CA LEU A 38 -10.40 -10.78 3.32
C LEU A 38 -11.32 -11.56 2.38
N GLU A 39 -12.63 -11.31 2.46
CA GLU A 39 -13.55 -11.65 1.38
C GLU A 39 -13.34 -10.67 0.22
N VAL A 40 -12.39 -10.99 -0.65
CA VAL A 40 -12.24 -10.26 -1.91
C VAL A 40 -13.41 -10.68 -2.81
N THR A 41 -14.52 -9.96 -2.72
CA THR A 41 -15.60 -10.03 -3.72
C THR A 41 -15.02 -9.50 -5.03
N THR A 42 -14.37 -10.38 -5.79
CA THR A 42 -14.08 -10.14 -7.19
C THR A 42 -15.39 -10.33 -7.96
N ALA A 43 -16.26 -9.33 -7.91
CA ALA A 43 -17.32 -9.18 -8.90
C ALA A 43 -16.65 -8.91 -10.26
N ARG A 44 -16.13 -9.97 -10.88
CA ARG A 44 -15.58 -9.97 -12.23
C ARG A 44 -16.77 -9.97 -13.19
N THR A 45 -17.35 -8.79 -13.40
CA THR A 45 -18.10 -8.54 -14.63
C THR A 45 -17.09 -8.74 -15.77
N ALA A 46 -17.30 -9.76 -16.61
CA ALA A 46 -16.46 -10.03 -17.76
C ALA A 46 -16.70 -8.98 -18.84
N SER A 47 -16.23 -7.76 -18.60
CA SER A 47 -16.01 -6.79 -19.66
C SER A 47 -14.83 -7.27 -20.52
N PRO A 48 -14.85 -7.02 -21.85
CA PRO A 48 -13.74 -7.34 -22.72
C PRO A 48 -12.48 -6.69 -22.15
N ARG A 49 -11.50 -7.54 -21.80
CA ARG A 49 -10.24 -7.06 -21.25
C ARG A 49 -9.54 -6.25 -22.34
N PRO A 50 -9.20 -4.97 -22.12
CA PRO A 50 -8.38 -4.22 -23.06
C PRO A 50 -7.09 -5.01 -23.31
N ALA A 51 -6.59 -4.95 -24.54
CA ALA A 51 -5.25 -5.45 -24.83
C ALA A 51 -4.27 -4.79 -23.85
N LEU A 52 -3.48 -5.60 -23.15
CA LEU A 52 -2.47 -5.08 -22.24
C LEU A 52 -1.39 -4.38 -23.08
N PRO A 53 -0.95 -3.17 -22.68
CA PRO A 53 0.14 -2.50 -23.37
C PRO A 53 1.42 -3.37 -23.30
N ASP A 54 2.25 -3.30 -24.34
CA ASP A 54 3.50 -4.09 -24.44
C ASP A 54 4.51 -3.75 -23.34
N ARG A 55 4.34 -2.62 -22.65
CA ARG A 55 5.24 -2.11 -21.62
C ARG A 55 4.56 -2.20 -20.26
N PRO A 56 5.21 -2.80 -19.24
CA PRO A 56 4.66 -2.86 -17.89
C PRO A 56 4.45 -1.45 -17.33
N SER A 57 3.33 -1.24 -16.64
CA SER A 57 2.97 0.06 -16.08
C SER A 57 3.14 0.11 -14.56
N ILE A 58 3.61 1.23 -14.03
CA ILE A 58 3.71 1.50 -12.59
C ILE A 58 2.89 2.75 -12.27
N ALA A 59 1.97 2.64 -11.33
CA ALA A 59 1.23 3.79 -10.79
C ALA A 59 1.86 4.23 -9.47
N VAL A 60 2.14 5.53 -9.33
CA VAL A 60 2.61 6.13 -8.08
C VAL A 60 1.46 6.91 -7.46
N LEU A 61 0.99 6.46 -6.30
CA LEU A 61 -0.04 7.14 -5.53
C LEU A 61 0.62 8.09 -4.52
N PRO A 62 -0.03 9.22 -4.17
CA PRO A 62 0.46 10.11 -3.14
C PRO A 62 0.63 9.39 -1.81
N PHE A 63 1.74 9.67 -1.13
CA PHE A 63 1.93 9.24 0.24
C PHE A 63 1.01 10.06 1.16
N ASN A 64 0.34 9.38 2.08
CA ASN A 64 -0.36 10.05 3.17
C ASN A 64 0.63 10.37 4.29
N ALA A 65 0.67 11.61 4.76
CA ALA A 65 1.35 11.92 6.01
C ALA A 65 0.54 11.33 7.18
N MET A 66 1.21 10.57 8.05
CA MET A 66 0.59 10.02 9.26
C MET A 66 0.71 10.95 10.47
N SER A 67 1.44 12.07 10.32
CA SER A 67 1.58 13.13 11.32
C SER A 67 0.49 14.19 11.13
N ALA A 68 0.13 14.91 12.20
CA ALA A 68 -0.77 16.06 12.13
C ALA A 68 -0.04 17.38 11.78
N ASP A 69 1.26 17.30 11.53
CA ASP A 69 2.11 18.42 11.16
C ASP A 69 1.97 18.75 9.66
N PRO A 70 1.49 19.96 9.29
CA PRO A 70 1.32 20.37 7.89
C PRO A 70 2.61 20.34 7.08
N GLU A 71 3.79 20.48 7.70
CA GLU A 71 5.07 20.40 7.00
C GLU A 71 5.32 18.99 6.41
N GLN A 72 4.72 17.95 7.00
CA GLN A 72 4.88 16.57 6.53
C GLN A 72 4.01 16.24 5.30
N ASP A 73 2.94 17.00 5.07
CA ASP A 73 2.14 16.88 3.85
C ASP A 73 2.96 17.32 2.63
N PHE A 74 3.66 18.46 2.75
CA PHE A 74 4.55 18.94 1.69
C PHE A 74 5.72 17.99 1.42
N PHE A 75 6.28 17.39 2.48
CA PHE A 75 7.32 16.37 2.33
C PHE A 75 6.80 15.12 1.59
N SER A 76 5.60 14.64 1.95
CA SER A 76 4.99 13.46 1.34
C SER A 76 4.66 13.67 -0.14
N ASP A 77 4.21 14.88 -0.49
CA ASP A 77 3.97 15.27 -1.89
C ASP A 77 5.28 15.36 -2.69
N GLY A 78 6.30 16.04 -2.13
CA GLY A 78 7.63 16.11 -2.76
C GLY A 78 8.27 14.74 -2.97
N LEU A 79 8.10 13.81 -2.04
CA LEU A 79 8.57 12.43 -2.18
C LEU A 79 7.80 11.68 -3.28
N THR A 80 6.48 11.90 -3.39
CA THR A 80 5.66 11.32 -4.46
C THR A 80 6.16 11.78 -5.82
N GLU A 81 6.48 13.08 -5.95
CA GLU A 81 6.96 13.68 -7.19
C GLU A 81 8.37 13.19 -7.56
N ASP A 82 9.28 13.09 -6.59
CA ASP A 82 10.65 12.60 -6.84
C ASP A 82 10.67 11.14 -7.29
N ILE A 83 9.88 10.27 -6.63
CA ILE A 83 9.75 8.86 -7.04
C ILE A 83 9.14 8.76 -8.45
N THR A 84 8.10 9.55 -8.73
CA THR A 84 7.49 9.61 -10.06
C THR A 84 8.51 10.01 -11.12
N SER A 85 9.30 11.05 -10.86
CA SER A 85 10.34 11.55 -11.76
C SER A 85 11.46 10.53 -11.99
N ALA A 86 11.93 9.88 -10.92
CA ALA A 86 12.95 8.84 -11.00
C ALA A 86 12.48 7.64 -11.82
N LEU A 87 11.26 7.15 -11.57
CA LEU A 87 10.70 6.02 -12.31
C LEU A 87 10.39 6.36 -13.76
N SER A 88 9.97 7.59 -14.06
CA SER A 88 9.64 8.03 -15.43
C SER A 88 10.85 8.00 -16.38
N LYS A 89 12.08 8.05 -15.85
CA LYS A 89 13.32 7.94 -16.64
C LYS A 89 13.65 6.50 -17.02
N LEU A 90 13.04 5.51 -16.40
CA LEU A 90 13.26 4.10 -16.69
C LEU A 90 12.50 3.71 -17.97
N LYS A 91 13.22 3.58 -19.09
CA LYS A 91 12.67 3.23 -20.40
C LYS A 91 11.93 1.88 -20.44
N GLY A 92 11.99 1.05 -19.39
CA GLY A 92 11.27 -0.22 -19.30
C GLY A 92 9.82 -0.11 -18.86
N PHE A 93 9.40 1.02 -18.29
CA PHE A 93 8.08 1.16 -17.67
C PHE A 93 7.26 2.32 -18.25
N PHE A 94 5.95 2.18 -18.20
CA PHE A 94 5.00 3.28 -18.39
C PHE A 94 4.54 3.78 -17.01
N VAL A 95 4.95 4.98 -16.62
CA VAL A 95 4.63 5.52 -15.28
C VAL A 95 3.37 6.38 -15.35
N ILE A 96 2.44 6.15 -14.42
CA ILE A 96 1.18 6.89 -14.29
C ILE A 96 1.19 7.61 -12.95
N ALA A 97 1.15 8.94 -12.98
CA ALA A 97 1.16 9.79 -11.79
C ALA A 97 -0.16 10.54 -11.64
N ARG A 98 -0.56 10.86 -10.39
CA ARG A 98 -1.81 11.57 -10.09
C ARG A 98 -1.90 12.98 -10.70
N ASN A 99 -0.76 13.60 -11.02
CA ASN A 99 -0.66 14.95 -11.60
C ASN A 99 -0.37 14.98 -13.10
N THR A 100 -0.43 13.84 -13.80
CA THR A 100 -0.31 13.83 -15.26
C THR A 100 -1.68 14.14 -15.87
N MET A 101 -2.00 15.43 -15.99
CA MET A 101 -2.84 15.95 -17.08
C MET A 101 -1.96 16.45 -18.22
#